data_AF-A0A7S1JDZ1-F1
#
_entry.id   AF-A0A7S1JDZ1-F1
#
_cell.length_a   1.000
_cell.length_b   1.000
_cell.length_c   1.000
_cell.angle_alpha   90.00
_cell.angle_beta   90.00
_cell.angle_gamma   90.00
#
_symmetry.space_group_name_H-M   'P 1'
#
loop_
_entity.id
_entity.type
_entity.pdbx_description
1 polymer ?
#
loop_
_entity_poly.entity_id
_entity_poly.type
_entity_poly.pdbx_seq_one_letter_code
_entity_poly.pdbx_strand_id
1 'polypeptide(L)'
;EVPRACARFQAQAVFFETDTEPFGTARDRRGAERAAQLGLQVKGFPGHTLYPIDQLLQECGQQPPETYQAFLALVRRLALPVQPHATPLQTLARLPPGPAWSP
;
A
#
# COMPACT_ATOMS: atom_id res chain seq x y z
N GLU A 1 8.05 -16.33 6.72
CA GLU A 1 6.67 -15.96 7.09
C GLU A 1 5.69 -15.90 5.90
N VAL A 2 5.67 -14.85 5.05
CA VAL A 2 4.60 -14.66 4.04
C VAL A 2 4.35 -15.86 3.09
N PRO A 3 5.37 -16.45 2.42
CA PRO A 3 5.16 -17.63 1.57
C PRO A 3 4.55 -18.83 2.31
N ARG A 4 4.99 -19.07 3.55
CA ARG A 4 4.49 -20.16 4.39
C ARG A 4 3.03 -19.93 4.79
N ALA A 5 2.69 -18.68 5.13
CA ALA A 5 1.31 -18.29 5.43
C ALA A 5 0.40 -18.45 4.20
N CYS A 6 0.81 -17.96 3.03
CA CYS A 6 0.05 -18.09 1.79
C CYS A 6 -0.22 -19.57 1.44
N ALA A 7 0.79 -20.44 1.57
CA ALA A 7 0.61 -21.88 1.37
C ALA A 7 -0.35 -22.50 2.39
N ARG A 8 -0.18 -22.18 3.69
CA ARG A 8 -1.04 -22.69 4.76
C ARG A 8 -2.51 -22.31 4.57
N PHE A 9 -2.76 -21.08 4.16
CA PHE A 9 -4.12 -20.54 4.01
C PHE A 9 -4.68 -20.66 2.59
N GLN A 10 -3.98 -21.35 1.68
CA GLN A 10 -4.37 -21.48 0.27
C GLN A 10 -4.71 -20.12 -0.36
N ALA A 11 -3.92 -19.10 -0.03
CA ALA A 11 -4.13 -17.76 -0.56
C ALA A 11 -3.98 -17.77 -2.08
N GLN A 12 -4.80 -16.99 -2.77
CA GLN A 12 -4.71 -16.78 -4.22
C GLN A 12 -4.07 -15.44 -4.55
N ALA A 13 -4.06 -14.51 -3.59
CA ALA A 13 -3.56 -13.16 -3.78
C ALA A 13 -2.88 -12.61 -2.52
N VAL A 14 -1.96 -11.67 -2.74
CA VAL A 14 -1.33 -10.85 -1.71
C VAL A 14 -1.48 -9.39 -2.13
N PHE A 15 -2.19 -8.64 -1.29
CA PHE A 15 -2.37 -7.20 -1.45
C PHE A 15 -1.75 -6.46 -0.29
N PHE A 16 -1.13 -5.31 -0.55
CA PHE A 16 -0.46 -4.52 0.47
C PHE A 16 -0.49 -3.03 0.10
N GLU A 17 -0.31 -2.21 1.12
CA GLU A 17 -0.04 -0.79 0.93
C GLU A 17 1.43 -0.60 0.55
N THR A 18 1.69 0.15 -0.52
CA THR A 18 3.07 0.40 -0.98
C THR A 18 3.78 1.36 -0.05
N ASP A 19 4.98 0.97 0.37
CA ASP A 19 5.90 1.83 1.09
C ASP A 19 6.63 2.79 0.14
N THR A 20 7.07 3.94 0.65
CA THR A 20 7.81 4.96 -0.11
C THR A 20 9.24 5.13 0.37
N GLU A 21 9.60 4.56 1.53
CA GLU A 21 10.97 4.62 2.01
C GLU A 21 11.88 3.64 1.26
N PRO A 22 13.19 3.91 1.14
CA PRO A 22 14.11 3.05 0.38
C PRO A 22 14.12 1.61 0.89
N PHE A 23 14.10 1.42 2.21
CA PHE A 23 14.05 0.08 2.80
C PHE A 23 12.72 -0.62 2.53
N GLY A 24 11.61 0.09 2.75
CA GLY A 24 10.25 -0.41 2.52
C GLY A 24 10.04 -0.85 1.08
N THR A 25 10.43 -0.01 0.13
CA THR A 25 10.35 -0.30 -1.32
C THR A 25 11.15 -1.57 -1.67
N ALA A 26 12.36 -1.72 -1.14
CA ALA A 26 13.18 -2.90 -1.40
C ALA A 26 12.60 -4.18 -0.75
N ARG A 27 12.01 -4.06 0.45
CA ARG A 27 11.30 -5.16 1.13
C ARG A 27 10.09 -5.59 0.31
N ASP A 28 9.25 -4.65 -0.09
CA ASP A 28 8.00 -4.90 -0.80
C ASP A 28 8.28 -5.56 -2.15
N ARG A 29 9.29 -5.08 -2.89
CA ARG A 29 9.75 -5.72 -4.14
C ARG A 29 10.13 -7.19 -3.92
N ARG A 30 11.00 -7.48 -2.96
CA ARG A 30 11.41 -8.86 -2.65
C ARG A 30 10.25 -9.74 -2.23
N GLY A 31 9.30 -9.19 -1.46
CA GLY A 31 8.08 -9.88 -1.04
C GLY A 31 7.17 -10.21 -2.23
N ALA A 32 6.95 -9.22 -3.09
CA ALA A 32 6.11 -9.35 -4.29
C ALA A 32 6.69 -10.36 -5.28
N GLU A 33 8.00 -10.32 -5.54
CA GLU A 33 8.70 -11.30 -6.39
C GLU A 33 8.53 -12.73 -5.88
N ARG A 34 8.72 -12.94 -4.56
CA ARG A 34 8.54 -14.26 -3.94
C ARG A 34 7.10 -14.76 -4.03
N ALA A 35 6.12 -13.89 -3.82
CA ALA A 35 4.71 -14.26 -3.92
C ALA A 35 4.31 -14.56 -5.38
N ALA A 36 4.78 -13.76 -6.34
CA ALA A 36 4.54 -13.99 -7.77
C ALA A 36 5.17 -15.30 -8.26
N GLN A 37 6.36 -15.68 -7.77
CA GLN A 37 6.99 -16.97 -8.07
C GLN A 37 6.16 -18.19 -7.61
N LEU A 38 5.26 -18.00 -6.64
CA LEU A 38 4.33 -19.02 -6.18
C LEU A 38 3.00 -19.02 -6.95
N GLY A 39 2.89 -18.23 -8.02
CA GLY A 39 1.67 -18.09 -8.81
C GLY A 39 0.56 -17.27 -8.15
N LEU A 40 0.88 -16.54 -7.08
CA LEU A 40 -0.09 -15.67 -6.40
C LEU A 40 -0.29 -14.39 -7.20
N GLN A 41 -1.53 -13.88 -7.23
CA GLN A 41 -1.79 -12.52 -7.66
C GLN A 41 -1.15 -11.55 -6.64
N VAL A 42 -0.35 -10.59 -7.11
CA VAL A 42 0.26 -9.61 -6.21
C VAL A 42 -0.06 -8.20 -6.69
N LYS A 43 -0.52 -7.34 -5.79
CA LYS A 43 -0.73 -5.92 -6.09
C LYS A 43 -0.51 -5.03 -4.89
N GLY A 44 0.33 -4.02 -5.06
CA GLY A 44 0.49 -2.92 -4.12
C GLY A 44 -0.48 -1.78 -4.45
N PHE A 45 -0.94 -1.08 -3.43
CA PHE A 45 -1.78 0.11 -3.57
C PHE A 45 -1.18 1.27 -2.78
N PRO A 46 -1.16 2.50 -3.32
CA PRO A 46 -0.86 3.67 -2.51
C PRO A 46 -1.98 3.88 -1.49
N GLY A 47 -1.61 4.30 -0.29
CA GLY A 47 -2.55 4.59 0.81
C GLY A 47 -1.92 5.40 1.94
N HIS A 48 -0.60 5.32 2.08
CA HIS A 48 0.11 5.87 3.23
C HIS A 48 0.27 7.39 3.15
N THR A 49 0.26 7.91 1.92
CA THR A 49 0.44 9.33 1.60
C THR A 49 -0.77 9.84 0.85
N LEU A 50 -1.12 11.12 1.07
CA LEU A 50 -2.23 11.77 0.38
C LEU A 50 -2.00 11.87 -1.14
N TYR A 51 -0.74 12.00 -1.55
CA TYR A 51 -0.33 12.12 -2.94
C TYR A 51 0.79 11.11 -3.24
N PRO A 52 0.78 10.46 -4.41
CA PRO A 52 1.90 9.65 -4.86
C PRO A 52 3.19 10.47 -4.90
N ILE A 53 4.26 9.95 -4.29
CA ILE A 53 5.55 10.65 -4.22
C ILE A 53 6.11 10.93 -5.62
N ASP A 54 5.97 10.01 -6.56
CA ASP A 54 6.43 10.21 -7.94
C ASP A 54 5.71 11.38 -8.63
N GLN A 55 4.41 11.57 -8.35
CA GLN A 55 3.66 12.71 -8.85
C GLN A 55 4.18 14.02 -8.24
N LEU A 56 4.42 14.05 -6.93
CA LEU A 56 4.99 15.23 -6.26
C LEU A 56 6.36 15.60 -6.83
N LEU A 57 7.22 14.60 -7.08
CA LEU A 57 8.55 14.78 -7.65
C LEU A 57 8.52 15.29 -9.08
N GLN A 58 7.58 14.80 -9.90
CA GLN A 58 7.38 15.31 -11.26
C GLN A 58 6.96 16.79 -11.25
N GLU A 59 6.04 17.16 -10.36
CA GLU A 59 5.45 18.50 -10.24
C GLU A 59 6.40 19.55 -9.66
N CYS A 60 7.44 19.12 -8.93
CA CYS A 60 8.51 19.98 -8.46
C CYS A 60 9.80 19.88 -9.29
N GLY A 61 9.78 19.20 -10.44
CA GLY A 61 10.96 19.09 -11.31
C GLY A 61 12.14 18.37 -10.66
N GLN A 62 11.87 17.33 -9.87
CA GLN A 62 12.85 16.57 -9.08
C GLN A 62 13.59 17.41 -8.02
N GLN A 63 13.05 18.57 -7.66
CA GLN A 63 13.56 19.43 -6.59
C GLN A 63 12.51 19.56 -5.48
N PRO A 64 12.51 18.65 -4.49
CA PRO A 64 11.55 18.67 -3.39
C PRO A 64 11.60 19.99 -2.61
N PRO A 65 10.44 20.51 -2.18
CA PRO A 65 10.39 21.71 -1.37
C PRO A 65 11.04 21.49 0.00
N GLU A 66 11.97 22.36 0.37
CA GLU A 66 12.68 22.30 1.66
C GLU A 66 11.91 23.00 2.80
N THR A 67 10.78 23.64 2.48
CA THR A 67 9.93 24.32 3.46
C THR A 67 8.48 23.87 3.35
N TYR A 68 7.79 23.87 4.48
CA TYR A 68 6.36 23.52 4.52
C TYR A 68 5.50 24.45 3.65
N GLN A 69 5.84 25.74 3.57
CA GLN A 69 5.08 26.69 2.74
C GLN A 69 5.27 26.43 1.25
N ALA A 70 6.49 26.10 0.82
CA ALA A 70 6.74 25.69 -0.56
C ALA A 70 6.02 24.37 -0.89
N PHE A 71 5.97 23.44 0.05
CA PHE A 71 5.19 22.21 -0.08
C PHE A 71 3.68 22.49 -0.20
N LEU A 72 3.12 23.36 0.63
CA LEU A 72 1.72 23.79 0.52
C LEU A 72 1.42 24.46 -0.83
N ALA A 73 2.32 25.29 -1.33
CA ALA A 73 2.19 25.92 -2.64
C ALA A 73 2.23 24.89 -3.78
N LEU A 74 3.05 23.84 -3.66
CA LEU A 74 3.09 22.71 -4.59
C LEU A 74 1.76 21.95 -4.61
N VAL A 75 1.28 21.46 -3.46
CA VAL A 75 0.07 20.61 -3.41
C VAL A 75 -1.21 21.36 -3.79
N ARG A 76 -1.24 22.70 -3.64
CA ARG A 76 -2.36 23.54 -4.11
C ARG A 76 -2.54 23.56 -5.63
N ARG A 77 -1.50 23.19 -6.39
CA ARG A 77 -1.59 23.06 -7.86
C ARG A 77 -2.12 21.70 -8.31
N LEU A 78 -2.19 20.73 -7.38
CA LEU A 78 -2.64 19.37 -7.67
C LEU A 78 -4.14 19.25 -7.47
N ALA A 79 -4.73 18.26 -8.14
CA ALA A 79 -6.09 17.82 -7.81
C ALA A 79 -6.16 17.39 -6.35
N LEU A 80 -7.29 17.64 -5.68
CA LEU A 80 -7.47 17.19 -4.30
C LEU A 80 -7.24 15.68 -4.18
N PRO A 81 -6.67 15.22 -3.05
CA PRO A 81 -6.43 13.81 -2.86
C PRO A 81 -7.76 13.06 -2.84
N VAL A 82 -7.68 11.74 -3.07
CA VAL A 82 -8.87 10.88 -3.10
C VAL A 82 -9.65 11.07 -1.81
N GLN A 83 -10.96 11.27 -1.93
CA GLN A 83 -11.84 11.40 -0.77
C GLN A 83 -11.75 10.13 0.09
N PRO A 84 -11.78 10.26 1.42
CA PRO A 84 -11.80 9.10 2.29
C PRO A 84 -12.99 8.22 1.91
N HIS A 85 -12.74 6.91 1.83
CA HIS A 85 -13.82 5.96 1.66
C HIS A 85 -14.80 6.09 2.83
N ALA A 86 -16.09 5.95 2.54
CA ALA A 86 -17.09 5.86 3.59
C ALA A 86 -16.69 4.75 4.57
N THR A 87 -16.82 5.01 5.87
CA THR A 87 -16.65 3.97 6.90
C THR A 87 -17.48 2.77 6.47
N PRO A 88 -16.89 1.56 6.35
CA PRO A 88 -17.67 0.37 6.05
C PRO A 88 -18.79 0.30 7.09
N LEU A 89 -20.05 0.26 6.63
CA LEU A 89 -21.18 -0.07 7.51
C LEU A 89 -20.79 -1.35 8.24
N GLN A 90 -20.96 -1.37 9.58
CA GLN A 90 -20.60 -2.49 10.45
C GLN A 90 -21.45 -3.76 10.20
N THR A 91 -21.90 -3.99 8.98
CA THR A 91 -22.39 -5.29 8.54
C THR A 91 -21.22 -6.16 8.11
N LEU A 92 -20.19 -6.26 8.95
CA LEU A 92 -19.47 -7.52 9.02
C LEU A 92 -20.49 -8.52 9.58
N ALA A 93 -21.26 -9.16 8.68
CA ALA A 93 -21.89 -10.42 9.01
C ALA A 93 -20.80 -11.23 9.72
N ARG A 94 -21.05 -11.65 10.97
CA ARG A 94 -20.07 -12.33 11.82
C ARG A 94 -19.22 -13.23 10.94
N LEU A 95 -17.94 -12.88 10.77
CA LEU A 95 -17.03 -13.72 10.01
C LEU A 95 -17.17 -15.12 10.61
N PRO A 96 -17.37 -16.16 9.79
CA PRO A 96 -17.44 -17.52 10.31
C PRO A 96 -16.19 -17.76 11.18
N PRO A 97 -16.31 -18.48 12.29
CA PRO A 97 -15.17 -18.74 13.15
C PRO A 97 -14.04 -19.31 12.29
N GLY A 98 -12.90 -18.61 12.28
CA GLY A 98 -11.71 -19.09 11.57
C GLY A 98 -11.27 -20.43 12.14
N PRO A 99 -10.48 -21.22 11.38
CA PRO A 99 -9.89 -22.44 11.92
C PRO A 99 -9.12 -22.12 13.21
N ALA A 100 -9.24 -23.00 14.20
CA ALA A 100 -8.55 -22.83 15.48
C ALA A 100 -7.05 -22.64 15.22
N TRP A 101 -6.49 -21.53 15.72
CA TRP A 101 -5.07 -21.30 15.66
C TRP A 101 -4.37 -22.34 16.54
N SER A 102 -3.44 -23.10 15.96
CA SER A 102 -2.54 -24.00 16.70
C SER A 102 -1.11 -23.48 16.54
N PRO A 103 -0.39 -23.19 17.64
CA PRO A 103 0.99 -22.70 17.63
C PRO A 103 1.96 -23.68 16.95
#